data_AF-A0A7C4BBR2-F1
#
_entry.id   AF-A0A7C4BBR2-F1
#
_cell.length_a   1.000
_cell.length_b   1.000
_cell.length_c   1.000
_cell.angle_alpha   90.00
_cell.angle_beta   90.00
_cell.angle_gamma   90.00
#
_symmetry.space_group_name_H-M   'P 1'
#
loop_
_entity.id
_entity.type
_entity.pdbx_description
1 polymer ?
#
loop_
_entity_poly.entity_id
_entity_poly.type
_entity_poly.pdbx_seq_one_letter_code
_entity_poly.pdbx_strand_id
1 'polypeptide(L)'
;MQLQKILKLAKSVCEEFNVMCYNKLSDDELEKVLWFAGTWIESFYYVDPTSCAKDLDCVSRVLEMHGEVFKLALNGEYSIEVDEELFRDAVKKLVQLMRVN
;
A
#
# COMPACT_ATOMS: atom_id res chain seq x y z
N MET A 1 -2.49 7.62 11.88
CA MET A 1 -1.52 6.62 11.38
C MET A 1 -0.37 6.46 12.36
N GLN A 2 0.11 5.22 12.56
CA GLN A 2 1.32 4.95 13.35
C GLN A 2 2.59 5.17 12.48
N LEU A 3 2.88 6.42 12.11
CA LEU A 3 3.87 6.79 11.08
C LEU A 3 5.23 6.08 11.25
N GLN A 4 5.77 6.05 12.47
CA GLN A 4 7.05 5.39 12.75
C GLN A 4 7.02 3.87 12.49
N LYS A 5 5.90 3.20 12.80
CA LYS A 5 5.73 1.77 12.52
C LYS A 5 5.69 1.52 11.02
N ILE A 6 4.92 2.33 10.28
CA ILE A 6 4.81 2.23 8.82
C ILE A 6 6.16 2.52 8.16
N LEU A 7 6.88 3.54 8.61
CA LEU A 7 8.18 3.91 8.06
C LEU A 7 9.21 2.79 8.25
N LYS A 8 9.26 2.18 9.43
CA LYS A 8 10.12 1.02 9.70
C LYS A 8 9.74 -0.17 8.82
N LEU A 9 8.44 -0.44 8.67
CA LEU A 9 7.95 -1.53 7.84
C LEU A 9 8.27 -1.29 6.36
N ALA A 10 7.98 -0.11 5.83
CA ALA A 10 8.25 0.28 4.45
C ALA A 10 9.73 0.14 4.10
N LYS A 11 10.63 0.54 5.01
CA LYS A 11 12.08 0.34 4.84
C LYS A 11 12.45 -1.14 4.77
N SER A 12 11.95 -1.95 5.71
CA SER A 12 12.21 -3.39 5.73
C SER A 12 11.69 -4.08 4.46
N VAL A 13 10.49 -3.72 4.02
CA VAL A 13 9.83 -4.28 2.83
C VAL A 13 10.55 -3.88 1.55
N CYS A 14 10.98 -2.62 1.43
CA CYS A 14 11.67 -2.18 0.21
C CYS A 14 13.00 -2.90 0.01
N GLU A 15 13.74 -3.12 1.10
CA GLU A 15 14.98 -3.91 1.12
C GLU A 15 14.71 -5.40 0.83
N GLU A 16 13.69 -6.00 1.46
CA GLU A 16 13.33 -7.42 1.30
C GLU A 16 12.90 -7.76 -0.14
N PHE A 17 12.01 -6.96 -0.73
CA PHE A 17 11.44 -7.25 -2.04
C PHE A 17 12.20 -6.58 -3.20
N ASN A 18 13.27 -5.84 -2.90
CA ASN A 18 14.06 -5.05 -3.84
C ASN A 18 13.17 -4.12 -4.70
N VAL A 19 12.28 -3.38 -4.03
CA VAL A 19 11.45 -2.34 -4.62
C VAL A 19 11.98 -0.96 -4.26
N MET A 20 11.42 0.09 -4.87
CA MET A 20 11.87 1.47 -4.66
C MET A 20 11.81 1.87 -3.17
N CYS A 21 12.95 2.23 -2.59
CA CYS A 21 13.04 2.79 -1.23
C CYS A 21 12.97 4.33 -1.25
N TYR A 22 12.36 4.93 -0.23
CA TYR A 22 12.02 6.36 -0.17
C TYR A 22 13.12 7.27 0.43
N ASN A 23 14.40 6.88 0.26
CA ASN A 23 15.54 7.40 1.03
C ASN A 23 15.92 8.87 0.75
N LYS A 24 15.23 9.53 -0.19
CA LYS A 24 15.56 10.88 -0.69
C LYS A 24 14.40 11.87 -0.60
N LEU A 25 13.27 11.47 -0.01
CA LEU A 25 12.11 12.35 0.16
C LEU A 25 12.28 13.26 1.37
N SER A 26 11.74 14.48 1.29
CA SER A 26 11.52 15.31 2.48
C SER A 26 10.47 14.67 3.41
N ASP A 27 10.42 15.09 4.67
CA ASP A 27 9.48 14.53 5.66
C ASP A 27 8.01 14.65 5.20
N ASP A 28 7.61 15.80 4.66
CA ASP A 28 6.26 16.04 4.15
C ASP A 28 5.91 15.18 2.93
N GLU A 29 6.85 15.01 2.01
CA GLU A 29 6.67 14.15 0.83
C GLU A 29 6.62 12.67 1.22
N LEU A 30 7.47 12.28 2.17
CA LEU A 30 7.52 10.94 2.70
C LEU A 30 6.20 10.58 3.37
N GLU A 31 5.64 11.45 4.20
CA GLU A 31 4.34 11.21 4.84
C GLU A 31 3.23 11.00 3.80
N LYS A 32 3.15 11.85 2.78
CA LYS A 32 2.14 11.73 1.71
C LYS A 32 2.29 10.41 0.94
N VAL A 33 3.51 10.03 0.62
CA VAL A 33 3.79 8.77 -0.08
C VAL A 33 3.44 7.57 0.81
N LEU A 34 3.74 7.62 2.10
CA LEU A 34 3.39 6.55 3.04
C LEU A 34 1.88 6.40 3.20
N TRP A 35 1.12 7.51 3.21
CA TRP A 35 -0.34 7.45 3.21
C TRP A 35 -0.89 6.85 1.93
N PHE A 36 -0.43 7.33 0.77
CA PHE A 36 -0.87 6.84 -0.53
C PHE A 36 -0.55 5.34 -0.69
N ALA A 37 0.70 4.94 -0.45
CA ALA A 37 1.15 3.56 -0.58
C ALA A 37 0.53 2.67 0.49
N GLY A 38 0.40 3.16 1.73
CA GLY A 38 -0.19 2.40 2.83
C GLY A 38 -1.64 2.03 2.58
N THR A 39 -2.47 3.02 2.23
CA THR A 39 -3.90 2.80 1.86
C THR A 39 -4.04 1.93 0.61
N TRP A 40 -3.12 2.07 -0.35
CA TRP A 40 -3.08 1.21 -1.53
C TRP A 40 -2.81 -0.26 -1.16
N ILE A 41 -1.79 -0.53 -0.35
CA ILE A 41 -1.43 -1.89 0.09
C ILE A 41 -2.55 -2.51 0.94
N GLU A 42 -3.15 -1.73 1.83
CA GLU A 42 -4.28 -2.16 2.66
C GLU A 42 -5.47 -2.66 1.83
N SER A 43 -5.69 -2.06 0.65
CA SER A 43 -6.74 -2.48 -0.28
C SER A 43 -6.59 -3.94 -0.76
N PHE A 44 -5.41 -4.55 -0.58
CA PHE A 44 -5.10 -5.92 -0.98
C PHE A 44 -4.93 -6.90 0.18
N TYR A 45 -5.28 -6.52 1.42
CA TYR A 45 -5.24 -7.46 2.55
C TYR A 45 -6.16 -8.67 2.33
N TYR A 46 -7.31 -8.44 1.69
CA TYR A 46 -8.33 -9.47 1.45
C TYR A 46 -8.67 -9.63 -0.03
N VAL A 47 -7.93 -8.96 -0.91
CA VAL A 47 -8.10 -9.02 -2.37
C VAL A 47 -6.79 -9.50 -2.97
N ASP A 48 -6.81 -10.64 -3.67
CA ASP A 48 -5.63 -11.11 -4.40
C ASP A 48 -5.39 -10.24 -5.65
N PRO A 49 -4.30 -9.45 -5.73
CA PRO A 49 -4.05 -8.57 -6.86
C PRO A 49 -3.84 -9.35 -8.18
N THR A 50 -3.35 -10.60 -8.12
CA THR A 50 -3.08 -11.39 -9.33
C THR A 50 -4.37 -11.86 -9.99
N SER A 51 -5.34 -12.32 -9.20
CA SER A 51 -6.69 -12.60 -9.68
C SER A 51 -7.41 -11.32 -10.09
N CYS A 52 -7.33 -10.26 -9.27
CA CYS A 52 -8.05 -9.01 -9.50
C CYS A 52 -7.63 -8.31 -10.80
N ALA A 53 -6.34 -8.32 -11.15
CA ALA A 53 -5.83 -7.68 -12.36
C ALA A 53 -6.42 -8.25 -13.67
N LYS A 54 -7.06 -9.43 -13.63
CA LYS A 54 -7.71 -10.08 -14.78
C LYS A 54 -9.22 -9.80 -14.84
N ASP A 55 -9.77 -9.12 -13.85
CA ASP A 55 -11.20 -8.80 -13.70
C ASP A 55 -11.39 -7.28 -13.61
N LEU A 56 -11.93 -6.69 -14.67
CA LEU A 56 -12.14 -5.23 -14.75
C LEU A 56 -13.07 -4.71 -13.65
N ASP A 57 -14.06 -5.48 -13.24
CA ASP A 57 -14.99 -5.10 -12.17
C ASP A 57 -14.28 -5.15 -10.80
N CYS A 58 -13.34 -6.09 -10.62
CA CYS A 58 -12.48 -6.10 -9.43
C CYS A 58 -11.57 -4.87 -9.39
N VAL A 59 -10.89 -4.57 -10.50
CA VAL A 59 -9.99 -3.40 -10.59
C VAL A 59 -10.76 -2.11 -10.30
N SER A 60 -11.94 -1.92 -10.91
CA SER A 60 -12.77 -0.73 -10.68
C SER A 60 -13.12 -0.56 -9.19
N ARG A 61 -13.56 -1.64 -8.54
CA ARG A 61 -13.93 -1.62 -7.12
C ARG A 61 -12.74 -1.32 -6.21
N VAL A 62 -11.56 -1.88 -6.49
CA VAL A 62 -10.34 -1.59 -5.71
C VAL A 62 -9.93 -0.13 -5.85
N LEU A 63 -10.02 0.44 -7.06
CA LEU A 63 -9.70 1.85 -7.29
C LEU A 63 -10.70 2.79 -6.58
N GLU A 64 -11.99 2.46 -6.61
CA GLU A 64 -13.03 3.20 -5.88
C GLU A 64 -12.77 3.17 -4.37
N MET A 65 -12.56 1.97 -3.82
CA MET A 65 -12.26 1.77 -2.40
C MET A 65 -10.99 2.52 -1.97
N HIS A 66 -9.90 2.41 -2.74
CA HIS A 66 -8.67 3.15 -2.46
C HIS A 66 -8.88 4.66 -2.49
N GLY A 67 -9.62 5.16 -3.49
CA GLY A 67 -9.93 6.59 -3.60
C GLY A 67 -10.72 7.12 -2.40
N GLU A 68 -11.72 6.37 -1.94
CA GLU A 68 -12.50 6.72 -0.75
C GLU A 68 -11.64 6.70 0.52
N VAL A 69 -10.90 5.62 0.76
CA VAL A 69 -10.03 5.47 1.94
C VAL A 69 -8.93 6.52 1.96
N PHE A 70 -8.28 6.78 0.83
CA PHE A 70 -7.24 7.79 0.72
C PHE A 70 -7.79 9.21 0.97
N LYS A 71 -8.98 9.52 0.46
CA LYS A 71 -9.66 10.79 0.75
C LYS A 71 -9.96 10.96 2.24
N LEU A 72 -10.50 9.94 2.89
CA LEU A 72 -10.76 9.97 4.33
C LEU A 72 -9.45 10.12 5.13
N ALA A 73 -8.38 9.46 4.70
CA ALA A 73 -7.06 9.58 5.33
C ALA A 73 -6.52 11.02 5.27
N LEU A 74 -6.64 11.70 4.11
CA LEU A 74 -6.24 13.09 3.95
C LEU A 74 -7.04 14.07 4.83
N ASN A 75 -8.31 13.74 5.13
CA ASN A 75 -9.15 14.52 6.03
C ASN A 75 -8.90 14.22 7.52
N GLY A 76 -8.06 13.23 7.84
CA GLY A 76 -7.87 12.76 9.21
C GLY A 76 -9.05 11.95 9.76
N GLU A 77 -9.95 11.49 8.89
CA GLU A 77 -11.15 10.71 9.21
C GLU A 77 -10.89 9.19 9.12
N TYR A 78 -9.69 8.80 8.71
CA TYR A 78 -9.27 7.43 8.59
C TYR A 78 -7.88 7.22 9.19
N SER A 79 -7.68 6.04 9.78
CA SER A 79 -6.37 5.61 10.25
C SER A 79 -6.09 4.19 9.79
N ILE A 80 -4.95 4.01 9.12
CA ILE A 80 -4.45 2.67 8.80
C ILE A 80 -4.01 1.99 10.09
N GLU A 81 -4.58 0.81 10.37
CA GLU A 81 -4.05 -0.13 11.34
C GLU A 81 -3.20 -1.17 10.61
N VAL A 82 -1.88 -1.00 10.67
CA VAL A 82 -0.98 -1.90 9.95
C VAL A 82 -0.80 -3.20 10.71
N ASP A 83 -1.40 -4.25 10.17
CA ASP A 83 -1.01 -5.64 10.37
C ASP A 83 0.21 -5.95 9.50
N GLU A 84 1.33 -6.31 10.14
CA GLU A 84 2.60 -6.50 9.44
C GLU A 84 2.59 -7.74 8.53
N GLU A 85 1.88 -8.80 8.91
CA GLU A 85 1.81 -10.04 8.12
C GLU A 85 0.99 -9.80 6.85
N LEU A 86 -0.19 -9.20 6.99
CA LEU A 86 -1.05 -8.85 5.85
C LEU A 86 -0.36 -7.86 4.92
N PHE A 87 0.34 -6.86 5.47
CA PHE A 87 1.07 -5.88 4.68
C PHE A 87 2.17 -6.53 3.84
N ARG A 88 2.98 -7.41 4.43
CA ARG A 88 4.05 -8.12 3.71
C ARG A 88 3.47 -9.06 2.64
N ASP A 89 2.41 -9.79 2.94
CA ASP A 89 1.76 -10.68 1.98
C ASP A 89 1.16 -9.91 0.80
N ALA A 90 0.47 -8.80 1.07
CA ALA A 90 -0.07 -7.92 0.03
C ALA A 90 1.04 -7.36 -0.88
N VAL A 91 2.14 -6.85 -0.31
CA VAL A 91 3.28 -6.37 -1.10
C VAL A 91 3.90 -7.48 -1.93
N LYS A 92 4.10 -8.68 -1.36
CA LYS A 92 4.63 -9.83 -2.08
C LYS A 92 3.79 -10.16 -3.31
N LYS A 93 2.47 -10.21 -3.17
CA LYS A 93 1.54 -10.48 -4.29
C LYS A 93 1.55 -9.36 -5.34
N LEU A 94 1.61 -8.10 -4.92
CA LEU A 94 1.74 -6.95 -5.84
C LEU A 94 3.07 -7.00 -6.62
N VAL A 95 4.17 -7.34 -5.96
CA VAL A 95 5.49 -7.49 -6.61
C VAL A 95 5.50 -8.65 -7.60
N GLN A 96 4.82 -9.76 -7.29
CA GLN A 96 4.66 -10.87 -8.22
C GLN A 96 3.95 -10.41 -9.50
N LEU A 97 2.88 -9.63 -9.39
CA LEU A 97 2.17 -9.08 -10.55
C LEU A 97 3.09 -8.23 -11.45
N MET A 98 3.97 -7.41 -10.88
CA MET A 98 4.93 -6.59 -11.65
C MET A 98 5.99 -7.39 -12.40
N ARG A 99 6.25 -8.65 -12.01
CA ARG A 99 7.26 -9.52 -12.63
C ARG A 99 6.68 -10.46 -13.69
N VAL A 100 5.36 -10.58 -13.77
CA VAL A 100 4.65 -11.49 -14.70
C VAL A 100 4.17 -10.76 -15.96
N ASN A 101 4.27 -9.43 -15.98
CA ASN A 101 4.11 -8.58 -17.16
C ASN A 101 5.48 -8.09 -17.66
#